data_AF-A0A6I4L535-F1
#
_entry.id   AF-A0A6I4L535-F1
#
_cell.length_a   1.000
_cell.length_b   1.000
_cell.length_c   1.000
_cell.angle_alpha   90.00
_cell.angle_beta   90.00
_cell.angle_gamma   90.00
#
_symmetry.space_group_name_H-M   'P 1'
#
loop_
_entity.id
_entity.type
_entity.pdbx_description
1 polymer ?
#
loop_
_entity_poly.entity_id
_entity_poly.type
_entity_poly.pdbx_seq_one_letter_code
_entity_poly.pdbx_strand_id
1 'polypeptide(L)'
;MFRTLLGATLLSLLLSGCVHPPAPSTACTTLFAQLHRTSAAVSDAQYHQLPGFAGLRSERSLALLGHSAASPEQRRLWLQRLADLDQQASHIEIAQLPTVQRQHWRQPAQQSALDNCRAAQIDALLAKPAAFTRALQAAQVPDDYLGWARVLGLYPLFKRAYRRGIDAWQQQAAQTQAPLDSPQWLGYQPIAQPAAKAPAPLPTDSLGLPQADAEQLQALFARHAPWLKVAQSSRHDRIGSPYYRADGERDLQTVQPRLYQHSSWSRIDGRWHLQLVYQLWFSQRPKQQPLDLFGGELDGLLWRVTLDEQGNALLYDSIHPCGCWHGLYLPADSPWQFAQPADEEARQARRLAFGGDQAATLWLDAQNHQLQWVDSRRSTYPATVYQRATLDQLRQLPHPQGQRSLYAAHGLVPATERLERLLLWPSGVRSPGAMRQWGRHATAFIGRAHFDDPQLLDRYIQAP
;
A
#
# COMPACT_ATOMS: atom_id res chain seq x y z
N MET A 1 -19.07 -10.80 -69.25
CA MET A 1 -19.53 -12.20 -69.15
C MET A 1 -18.97 -12.81 -67.88
N PHE A 2 -19.85 -13.48 -67.14
CA PHE A 2 -19.65 -14.21 -65.88
C PHE A 2 -18.37 -15.06 -65.80
N ARG A 3 -17.68 -15.05 -64.63
CA ARG A 3 -17.57 -16.15 -63.63
C ARG A 3 -16.23 -16.12 -62.85
N THR A 4 -16.33 -15.97 -61.52
CA THR A 4 -15.71 -16.77 -60.42
C THR A 4 -14.25 -17.24 -60.57
N LEU A 5 -13.35 -17.10 -59.59
CA LEU A 5 -13.35 -17.75 -58.26
C LEU A 5 -12.07 -17.39 -57.48
N LEU A 6 -12.12 -17.70 -56.17
CA LEU A 6 -11.01 -18.06 -55.26
C LEU A 6 -10.14 -16.96 -54.66
N GLY A 7 -10.13 -16.94 -53.33
CA GLY A 7 -9.41 -15.98 -52.50
C GLY A 7 -8.13 -16.53 -51.90
N ALA A 8 -7.53 -15.67 -51.09
CA ALA A 8 -6.44 -16.02 -50.18
C ALA A 8 -6.50 -15.06 -48.98
N THR A 9 -7.23 -15.46 -47.94
CA THR A 9 -7.17 -14.85 -46.62
C THR A 9 -5.87 -15.31 -45.94
N LEU A 10 -4.89 -14.43 -45.81
CA LEU A 10 -3.69 -14.69 -45.01
C LEU A 10 -4.09 -14.68 -43.52
N LEU A 11 -4.27 -15.87 -42.96
CA LEU A 11 -4.43 -16.07 -41.52
C LEU A 11 -3.03 -16.27 -40.91
N SER A 12 -2.48 -15.21 -40.33
CA SER A 12 -1.25 -15.27 -39.55
C SER A 12 -1.50 -16.00 -38.24
N LEU A 13 -1.16 -17.28 -38.19
CA LEU A 13 -1.09 -18.07 -36.95
C LEU A 13 0.06 -17.53 -36.07
N LEU A 14 -0.30 -16.82 -35.01
CA LEU A 14 0.57 -16.61 -33.85
C LEU A 14 0.63 -17.92 -33.07
N LEU A 15 1.71 -18.67 -33.28
CA LEU A 15 2.11 -19.79 -32.43
C LEU A 15 2.60 -19.23 -31.09
N SER A 16 1.66 -19.00 -30.17
CA SER A 16 1.96 -18.85 -28.75
C SER A 16 2.39 -20.21 -28.21
N GLY A 17 3.70 -20.44 -28.16
CA GLY A 17 4.27 -21.61 -27.48
C GLY A 17 3.92 -21.57 -25.99
N CYS A 18 2.98 -22.42 -25.57
CA CYS A 18 2.68 -22.67 -24.16
C CYS A 18 3.86 -23.41 -23.51
N VAL A 19 4.88 -22.67 -23.06
CA VAL A 19 5.96 -23.20 -22.24
C VAL A 19 5.40 -23.55 -20.86
N HIS A 20 5.23 -24.84 -20.58
CA HIS A 20 4.69 -25.32 -19.31
C HIS A 20 5.62 -24.96 -18.13
N PRO A 21 5.10 -24.43 -17.01
CA PRO A 21 5.85 -24.22 -15.77
C PRO A 21 6.48 -25.54 -15.30
N PRO A 22 7.63 -25.51 -14.58
CA PRO A 22 8.10 -26.71 -13.90
C PRO A 22 7.14 -26.91 -12.74
N ALA A 23 6.23 -27.87 -12.88
CA ALA A 23 5.25 -28.11 -11.84
C ALA A 23 6.02 -28.47 -10.55
N PRO A 24 5.61 -27.94 -9.38
CA PRO A 24 5.80 -28.70 -8.15
C PRO A 24 5.12 -30.06 -8.33
N SER A 25 5.25 -31.00 -7.39
CA SER A 25 4.49 -32.25 -7.52
C SER A 25 3.03 -31.94 -7.89
N THR A 26 2.41 -32.69 -8.82
CA THR A 26 1.05 -32.40 -9.30
C THR A 26 0.08 -32.21 -8.13
N ALA A 27 0.35 -32.86 -7.00
CA ALA A 27 -0.31 -32.67 -5.71
C ALA A 27 -0.22 -31.23 -5.16
N CYS A 28 0.96 -30.61 -5.11
CA CYS A 28 1.12 -29.24 -4.61
C CYS A 28 0.41 -28.18 -5.45
N THR A 29 0.50 -28.28 -6.78
CA THR A 29 -0.28 -27.39 -7.66
C THR A 29 -1.78 -27.56 -7.43
N THR A 30 -2.23 -28.81 -7.25
CA THR A 30 -3.65 -29.11 -7.00
C THR A 30 -4.11 -28.58 -5.65
N LEU A 31 -3.30 -28.72 -4.60
CA LEU A 31 -3.60 -28.24 -3.26
C LEU A 31 -3.79 -26.72 -3.24
N PHE A 32 -2.83 -25.96 -3.80
CA PHE A 32 -2.95 -24.51 -3.88
C PHE A 32 -4.08 -24.06 -4.80
N ALA A 33 -4.32 -24.74 -5.93
CA ALA A 33 -5.47 -24.46 -6.77
C ALA A 33 -6.81 -24.70 -6.06
N GLN A 34 -6.88 -25.68 -5.16
CA GLN A 34 -8.05 -25.90 -4.32
C GLN A 34 -8.21 -24.79 -3.28
N LEU A 35 -7.13 -24.37 -2.62
CA LEU A 35 -7.14 -23.26 -1.67
C LEU A 35 -7.62 -21.97 -2.35
N HIS A 36 -7.00 -21.59 -3.46
CA HIS A 36 -7.34 -20.36 -4.19
C HIS A 36 -8.78 -20.36 -4.73
N ARG A 37 -9.30 -21.50 -5.20
CA ARG A 37 -10.73 -21.60 -5.58
C ARG A 37 -11.64 -21.42 -4.38
N THR A 38 -11.26 -21.98 -3.22
CA THR A 38 -12.04 -21.87 -1.99
C THR A 38 -12.01 -20.43 -1.45
N SER A 39 -10.87 -19.73 -1.55
CA SER A 39 -10.69 -18.38 -1.04
C SER A 39 -10.97 -17.26 -2.06
N ALA A 40 -11.38 -17.56 -3.29
CA ALA A 40 -11.52 -16.57 -4.37
C ALA A 40 -12.35 -15.33 -4.00
N ALA A 41 -13.44 -15.51 -3.24
CA ALA A 41 -14.32 -14.40 -2.83
C ALA A 41 -13.72 -13.52 -1.72
N VAL A 42 -12.76 -14.04 -0.96
CA VAL A 42 -12.10 -13.40 0.18
C VAL A 42 -10.60 -13.22 -0.05
N SER A 43 -10.17 -13.26 -1.31
CA SER A 43 -8.76 -13.17 -1.68
C SER A 43 -8.13 -11.88 -1.17
N ASP A 44 -6.95 -11.99 -0.59
CA ASP A 44 -6.20 -10.84 -0.11
C ASP A 44 -5.47 -10.17 -1.28
N ALA A 45 -5.73 -8.88 -1.50
CA ALA A 45 -5.17 -8.16 -2.63
C ALA A 45 -3.79 -7.55 -2.36
N GLN A 46 -3.24 -7.64 -1.14
CA GLN A 46 -1.98 -6.99 -0.78
C GLN A 46 -0.79 -7.55 -1.56
N TYR A 47 -0.79 -8.87 -1.79
CA TYR A 47 0.33 -9.57 -2.44
C TYR A 47 -0.12 -10.28 -3.71
N HIS A 48 0.69 -10.16 -4.75
CA HIS A 48 0.47 -10.76 -6.05
C HIS A 48 0.83 -12.24 -6.04
N GLN A 49 -0.13 -13.13 -6.28
CA GLN A 49 0.15 -14.55 -6.53
C GLN A 49 0.97 -14.74 -7.80
N LEU A 50 2.09 -15.48 -7.71
CA LEU A 50 2.95 -15.76 -8.86
C LEU A 50 2.24 -16.77 -9.79
N PRO A 51 1.85 -16.38 -11.03
CA PRO A 51 1.15 -17.30 -11.91
C PRO A 51 2.00 -18.53 -12.25
N GLY A 52 1.46 -19.72 -11.98
CA GLY A 52 2.14 -21.00 -12.26
C GLY A 52 3.14 -21.45 -11.20
N PHE A 53 3.27 -20.74 -10.07
CA PHE A 53 4.14 -21.12 -8.97
C PHE A 53 3.34 -21.24 -7.67
N ALA A 54 3.19 -22.45 -7.17
CA ALA A 54 2.34 -22.72 -6.02
C ALA A 54 2.96 -22.17 -4.73
N GLY A 55 2.15 -21.48 -3.91
CA GLY A 55 2.57 -21.04 -2.59
C GLY A 55 3.59 -19.91 -2.56
N LEU A 56 3.68 -19.10 -3.62
CA LEU A 56 4.53 -17.92 -3.67
C LEU A 56 3.68 -16.67 -3.99
N ARG A 57 3.93 -15.59 -3.26
CA ARG A 57 3.37 -14.26 -3.56
C ARG A 57 4.45 -13.19 -3.52
N SER A 58 4.27 -12.13 -4.31
CA SER A 58 5.19 -11.02 -4.45
C SER A 58 4.54 -9.69 -4.07
N GLU A 59 5.38 -8.73 -3.74
CA GLU A 59 5.06 -7.29 -3.71
C GLU A 59 6.14 -6.54 -4.53
N ARG A 60 5.97 -5.24 -4.75
CA ARG A 60 6.80 -4.48 -5.71
C ARG A 60 8.29 -4.43 -5.32
N SER A 61 8.62 -4.44 -4.04
CA SER A 61 10.01 -4.50 -3.55
C SER A 61 10.64 -5.86 -3.84
N LEU A 62 9.97 -6.98 -3.53
CA LEU A 62 10.43 -8.32 -3.88
C LEU A 62 10.53 -8.53 -5.39
N ALA A 63 9.62 -7.94 -6.18
CA ALA A 63 9.69 -7.98 -7.64
C ALA A 63 10.96 -7.31 -8.19
N LEU A 64 11.42 -6.23 -7.56
CA LEU A 64 12.68 -5.55 -7.90
C LEU A 64 13.90 -6.31 -7.37
N LEU A 65 13.86 -6.75 -6.12
CA LEU A 65 14.97 -7.45 -5.45
C LEU A 65 15.36 -8.76 -6.12
N GLY A 66 14.39 -9.48 -6.70
CA GLY A 66 14.65 -10.75 -7.38
C GLY A 66 15.73 -10.63 -8.45
N HIS A 67 15.79 -9.50 -9.17
CA HIS A 67 16.81 -9.25 -10.21
C HIS A 67 18.22 -9.08 -9.65
N SER A 68 18.36 -8.75 -8.36
CA SER A 68 19.65 -8.60 -7.68
C SER A 68 20.11 -9.89 -6.98
N ALA A 69 19.28 -10.94 -6.96
CA ALA A 69 19.59 -12.21 -6.31
C ALA A 69 20.52 -13.09 -7.16
N ALA A 70 21.83 -12.80 -7.11
CA ALA A 70 22.82 -13.46 -7.94
C ALA A 70 23.30 -14.80 -7.37
N SER A 71 23.56 -14.87 -6.06
CA SER A 71 24.13 -16.04 -5.38
C SER A 71 23.04 -17.07 -4.99
N PRO A 72 23.39 -18.36 -4.82
CA PRO A 72 22.43 -19.37 -4.34
C PRO A 72 21.76 -19.01 -3.00
N GLU A 73 22.49 -18.34 -2.11
CA GLU A 73 21.98 -17.86 -0.83
C GLU A 73 20.96 -16.74 -1.02
N GLN A 74 21.26 -15.74 -1.84
CA GLN A 74 20.36 -14.64 -2.15
C GLN A 74 19.08 -15.12 -2.83
N ARG A 75 19.21 -16.06 -3.78
CA ARG A 75 18.05 -16.67 -4.46
C ARG A 75 17.17 -17.41 -3.47
N ARG A 76 17.77 -18.16 -2.53
CA ARG A 76 17.01 -18.86 -1.49
C ARG A 76 16.29 -17.88 -0.58
N LEU A 77 16.97 -16.83 -0.11
CA LEU A 77 16.37 -15.80 0.73
C LEU A 77 15.20 -15.08 0.03
N TRP A 78 15.37 -14.73 -1.25
CA TRP A 78 14.31 -14.11 -2.03
C TRP A 78 13.08 -15.02 -2.16
N LEU A 79 13.29 -16.30 -2.47
CA LEU A 79 12.22 -17.29 -2.57
C LEU A 79 11.52 -17.55 -1.22
N GLN A 80 12.28 -17.56 -0.12
CA GLN A 80 11.72 -17.65 1.23
C GLN A 80 10.81 -16.46 1.54
N ARG A 81 11.24 -15.23 1.23
CA ARG A 81 10.41 -14.03 1.41
C ARG A 81 9.11 -14.12 0.60
N LEU A 82 9.14 -14.62 -0.63
CA LEU A 82 7.92 -14.84 -1.43
C LEU A 82 6.97 -15.87 -0.80
N ALA A 83 7.52 -16.94 -0.22
CA ALA A 83 6.76 -17.95 0.49
C ALA A 83 6.14 -17.41 1.79
N ASP A 84 6.86 -16.56 2.52
CA ASP A 84 6.37 -15.90 3.73
C ASP A 84 5.17 -14.98 3.43
N LEU A 85 5.22 -14.21 2.32
CA LEU A 85 4.09 -13.41 1.87
C LEU A 85 2.87 -14.27 1.52
N ASP A 86 3.08 -15.42 0.88
CA ASP A 86 1.99 -16.36 0.60
C ASP A 86 1.40 -16.96 1.89
N GLN A 87 2.25 -17.36 2.84
CA GLN A 87 1.81 -17.90 4.13
C GLN A 87 0.96 -16.87 4.88
N GLN A 88 1.41 -15.62 4.95
CA GLN A 88 0.68 -14.52 5.58
C GLN A 88 -0.69 -14.30 4.93
N ALA A 89 -0.73 -14.18 3.60
CA ALA A 89 -1.98 -13.95 2.89
C ALA A 89 -2.92 -15.16 2.93
N SER A 90 -2.40 -16.37 2.81
CA SER A 90 -3.19 -17.60 2.91
C SER A 90 -3.82 -17.75 4.30
N HIS A 91 -3.11 -17.40 5.37
CA HIS A 91 -3.68 -17.41 6.72
C HIS A 91 -4.86 -16.44 6.84
N ILE A 92 -4.72 -15.22 6.30
CA ILE A 92 -5.77 -14.19 6.29
C ILE A 92 -6.97 -14.63 5.45
N GLU A 93 -6.74 -15.21 4.27
CA GLU A 93 -7.78 -15.74 3.40
C GLU A 93 -8.54 -16.90 4.07
N ILE A 94 -7.82 -17.87 4.65
CA ILE A 94 -8.42 -19.01 5.37
C ILE A 94 -9.27 -18.53 6.55
N ALA A 95 -8.82 -17.52 7.28
CA ALA A 95 -9.55 -16.99 8.44
C ALA A 95 -10.93 -16.40 8.09
N GLN A 96 -11.10 -15.95 6.84
CA GLN A 96 -12.36 -15.38 6.34
C GLN A 96 -13.30 -16.43 5.73
N LEU A 97 -12.86 -17.68 5.57
CA LEU A 97 -13.69 -18.73 5.00
C LEU A 97 -14.87 -19.08 5.93
N PRO A 98 -16.00 -19.60 5.37
CA PRO A 98 -17.07 -20.21 6.16
C PRO A 98 -16.55 -21.29 7.11
N THR A 99 -17.23 -21.49 8.25
CA THR A 99 -16.73 -22.31 9.37
C THR A 99 -16.22 -23.70 8.96
N VAL A 100 -16.95 -24.44 8.13
CA VAL A 100 -16.56 -25.79 7.69
C VAL A 100 -15.26 -25.77 6.88
N GLN A 101 -15.18 -24.88 5.88
CA GLN A 101 -13.99 -24.75 5.03
C GLN A 101 -12.80 -24.22 5.82
N ARG A 102 -13.03 -23.23 6.68
CA ARG A 102 -12.01 -22.68 7.60
C ARG A 102 -11.44 -23.75 8.51
N GLN A 103 -12.29 -24.58 9.12
CA GLN A 103 -11.85 -25.69 9.97
C GLN A 103 -11.02 -26.71 9.20
N HIS A 104 -11.45 -27.09 7.99
CA HIS A 104 -10.69 -27.99 7.13
C HIS A 104 -9.29 -27.46 6.85
N TRP A 105 -9.19 -26.22 6.36
CA TRP A 105 -7.89 -25.63 6.01
C TRP A 105 -7.01 -25.34 7.23
N ARG A 106 -7.58 -25.12 8.42
CA ARG A 106 -6.82 -24.94 9.67
C ARG A 106 -6.33 -26.24 10.30
N GLN A 107 -6.69 -27.41 9.76
CA GLN A 107 -6.16 -28.68 10.29
C GLN A 107 -4.64 -28.71 10.16
N PRO A 108 -3.90 -29.20 11.18
CA PRO A 108 -2.45 -29.28 11.13
C PRO A 108 -1.92 -29.98 9.88
N ALA A 109 -2.58 -31.05 9.44
CA ALA A 109 -2.21 -31.77 8.21
C ALA A 109 -2.28 -30.89 6.95
N GLN A 110 -3.29 -30.02 6.84
CA GLN A 110 -3.42 -29.12 5.68
C GLN A 110 -2.39 -28.00 5.74
N GLN A 111 -2.17 -27.41 6.93
CA GLN A 111 -1.14 -26.39 7.12
C GLN A 111 0.27 -26.94 6.79
N SER A 112 0.62 -28.10 7.35
CA SER A 112 1.89 -28.77 7.03
C SER A 112 2.02 -29.14 5.55
N ALA A 113 0.92 -29.53 4.88
CA ALA A 113 0.96 -29.79 3.45
C ALA A 113 1.23 -28.52 2.62
N LEU A 114 0.62 -27.39 2.98
CA LEU A 114 0.90 -26.10 2.34
C LEU A 114 2.37 -25.69 2.55
N ASP A 115 2.88 -25.80 3.77
CA ASP A 115 4.27 -25.43 4.10
C ASP A 115 5.29 -26.31 3.38
N ASN A 116 5.05 -27.63 3.35
CA ASN A 116 5.87 -28.57 2.60
C ASN A 116 5.86 -28.25 1.09
N CYS A 117 4.72 -27.83 0.55
CA CYS A 117 4.61 -27.43 -0.84
C CYS A 117 5.36 -26.13 -1.15
N ARG A 118 5.36 -25.14 -0.24
CA ARG A 118 6.21 -23.95 -0.37
C ARG A 118 7.69 -24.32 -0.37
N ALA A 119 8.13 -25.14 0.58
CA ALA A 119 9.52 -25.60 0.65
C ALA A 119 9.95 -26.35 -0.62
N ALA A 120 9.12 -27.29 -1.10
CA ALA A 120 9.38 -28.03 -2.33
C ALA A 120 9.44 -27.11 -3.57
N GLN A 121 8.60 -26.06 -3.61
CA GLN A 121 8.62 -25.06 -4.67
C GLN A 121 9.95 -24.26 -4.65
N ILE A 122 10.43 -23.87 -3.47
CA ILE A 122 11.73 -23.19 -3.30
C ILE A 122 12.86 -24.07 -3.85
N ASP A 123 12.93 -25.33 -3.41
CA ASP A 123 13.98 -26.26 -3.84
C ASP A 123 13.96 -26.52 -5.35
N ALA A 124 12.76 -26.68 -5.93
CA ALA A 124 12.59 -26.86 -7.36
C ALA A 124 13.08 -25.66 -8.18
N LEU A 125 12.89 -24.44 -7.68
CA LEU A 125 13.34 -23.20 -8.32
C LEU A 125 14.84 -23.00 -8.20
N LEU A 126 15.45 -23.36 -7.06
CA LEU A 126 16.90 -23.30 -6.86
C LEU A 126 17.66 -24.31 -7.73
N ALA A 127 17.08 -25.49 -7.96
CA ALA A 127 17.72 -26.53 -8.77
C ALA A 127 17.77 -26.22 -10.28
N LYS A 128 16.95 -25.29 -10.78
CA LYS A 128 16.77 -25.04 -12.22
C LYS A 128 16.83 -23.54 -12.57
N PRO A 129 17.94 -23.04 -13.16
CA PRO A 129 18.08 -21.63 -13.50
C PRO A 129 16.96 -21.05 -14.39
N ALA A 130 16.48 -21.84 -15.37
CA ALA A 130 15.36 -21.45 -16.23
C ALA A 130 14.03 -21.35 -15.47
N ALA A 131 13.84 -22.13 -14.41
CA ALA A 131 12.66 -22.05 -13.56
C ALA A 131 12.70 -20.77 -12.70
N PHE A 132 13.86 -20.49 -12.09
CA PHE A 132 14.10 -19.25 -11.35
C PHE A 132 13.84 -17.99 -12.21
N THR A 133 14.35 -17.98 -13.46
CA THR A 133 14.15 -16.85 -14.38
C THR A 133 12.67 -16.59 -14.68
N ARG A 134 11.87 -17.66 -14.81
CA ARG A 134 10.42 -17.51 -14.98
C ARG A 134 9.71 -17.05 -13.70
N ALA A 135 10.19 -17.48 -12.53
CA ALA A 135 9.67 -16.96 -11.27
C ALA A 135 9.94 -15.45 -11.13
N LEU A 136 11.09 -14.94 -11.58
CA LEU A 136 11.37 -13.49 -11.62
C LEU A 136 10.37 -12.72 -12.48
N GLN A 137 9.98 -13.28 -13.62
CA GLN A 137 8.97 -12.69 -14.50
C GLN A 137 7.58 -12.75 -13.87
N ALA A 138 7.22 -13.88 -13.25
CA ALA A 138 5.93 -14.07 -12.58
C ALA A 138 5.79 -13.25 -11.28
N ALA A 139 6.90 -12.86 -10.65
CA ALA A 139 6.92 -12.03 -9.45
C ALA A 139 6.61 -10.54 -9.74
N GLN A 140 6.60 -10.12 -11.01
CA GLN A 140 6.28 -8.75 -11.39
C GLN A 140 4.82 -8.43 -11.05
N VAL A 141 4.63 -7.43 -10.19
CA VAL A 141 3.28 -7.03 -9.74
C VAL A 141 2.65 -6.13 -10.80
N PRO A 142 1.47 -6.50 -11.35
CA PRO A 142 0.75 -5.64 -12.28
C PRO A 142 0.39 -4.30 -11.64
N ASP A 143 0.39 -3.25 -12.46
CA ASP A 143 -0.09 -1.95 -12.03
C ASP A 143 -1.64 -1.92 -11.89
N ASP A 144 -2.15 -0.92 -11.17
CA ASP A 144 -3.58 -0.76 -10.86
C ASP A 144 -4.35 0.09 -11.87
N TYR A 145 -3.78 0.29 -13.06
CA TYR A 145 -4.38 1.08 -14.12
C TYR A 145 -5.01 0.20 -15.20
N LEU A 146 -6.29 0.44 -15.45
CA LEU A 146 -7.07 -0.18 -16.50
C LEU A 146 -6.65 0.38 -17.87
N GLY A 147 -5.87 -0.41 -18.63
CA GLY A 147 -5.40 -0.02 -19.96
C GLY A 147 -6.54 0.31 -20.93
N TRP A 148 -7.61 -0.50 -20.93
CA TRP A 148 -8.79 -0.27 -21.78
C TRP A 148 -9.48 1.06 -21.48
N ALA A 149 -9.49 1.49 -20.21
CA ALA A 149 -10.12 2.74 -19.80
C ALA A 149 -9.34 3.95 -20.32
N ARG A 150 -8.00 3.87 -20.37
CA ARG A 150 -7.16 4.90 -20.99
C ARG A 150 -7.39 5.00 -22.49
N VAL A 151 -7.57 3.86 -23.16
CA VAL A 151 -7.81 3.80 -24.61
C VAL A 151 -9.19 4.35 -24.95
N LEU A 152 -10.27 3.81 -24.36
CA LEU A 152 -11.64 4.24 -24.64
C LEU A 152 -11.96 5.63 -24.09
N GLY A 153 -11.30 6.03 -23.00
CA GLY A 153 -11.44 7.35 -22.40
C GLY A 153 -10.65 8.44 -23.09
N LEU A 154 -9.93 8.15 -24.18
CA LEU A 154 -9.10 9.12 -24.91
C LEU A 154 -8.12 9.85 -23.98
N TYR A 155 -7.46 9.10 -23.09
CA TYR A 155 -6.57 9.61 -22.04
C TYR A 155 -5.62 10.75 -22.46
N PRO A 156 -4.95 10.71 -23.64
CA PRO A 156 -4.07 11.79 -24.05
C PRO A 156 -4.74 13.17 -24.12
N LEU A 157 -6.05 13.23 -24.40
CA LEU A 157 -6.81 14.48 -24.47
C LEU A 157 -7.08 15.06 -23.07
N PHE A 158 -7.33 14.18 -22.09
CA PHE A 158 -7.63 14.58 -20.71
C PHE A 158 -6.38 14.88 -19.87
N LYS A 159 -5.18 14.41 -20.27
CA LYS A 159 -3.91 14.66 -19.55
C LYS A 159 -3.69 16.15 -19.26
N ARG A 160 -4.07 17.05 -20.18
CA ARG A 160 -3.96 18.51 -19.98
C ARG A 160 -4.94 19.05 -18.91
N ALA A 161 -6.16 18.52 -18.87
CA ALA A 161 -7.15 18.90 -17.85
C ALA A 161 -6.71 18.44 -16.46
N TYR A 162 -6.21 17.20 -16.34
CA TYR A 162 -5.64 16.70 -15.09
C TYR A 162 -4.47 17.57 -14.64
N ARG A 163 -3.53 17.89 -15.54
CA ARG A 163 -2.37 18.71 -15.21
C ARG A 163 -2.78 20.07 -14.64
N ARG A 164 -3.73 20.76 -15.27
CA ARG A 164 -4.27 22.04 -14.75
C ARG A 164 -4.88 21.90 -13.35
N GLY A 165 -5.65 20.85 -13.10
CA GLY A 165 -6.26 20.62 -11.79
C GLY A 165 -5.21 20.34 -10.70
N ILE A 166 -4.19 19.55 -11.03
CA ILE A 166 -3.07 19.25 -10.15
C ILE A 166 -2.26 20.52 -9.87
N ASP A 167 -1.89 21.28 -10.90
CA ASP A 167 -1.12 22.52 -10.77
C ASP A 167 -1.87 23.55 -9.90
N ALA A 168 -3.19 23.70 -10.09
CA ALA A 168 -4.02 24.60 -9.28
C ALA A 168 -4.05 24.17 -7.80
N TRP A 169 -4.22 22.87 -7.54
CA TRP A 169 -4.15 22.34 -6.18
C TRP A 169 -2.77 22.56 -5.54
N GLN A 170 -1.68 22.36 -6.29
CA GLN A 170 -0.33 22.59 -5.79
C GLN A 170 -0.08 24.05 -5.44
N GLN A 171 -0.54 24.98 -6.28
CA GLN A 171 -0.42 26.41 -6.00
C GLN A 171 -1.15 26.78 -4.71
N GLN A 172 -2.35 26.25 -4.50
CA GLN A 172 -3.10 26.45 -3.25
C GLN A 172 -2.35 25.86 -2.05
N ALA A 173 -1.87 24.63 -2.16
CA ALA A 173 -1.19 23.95 -1.06
C ALA A 173 0.18 24.57 -0.72
N ALA A 174 0.85 25.18 -1.71
CA ALA A 174 2.09 25.94 -1.51
C ALA A 174 1.86 27.23 -0.71
N GLN A 175 0.65 27.81 -0.78
CA GLN A 175 0.28 29.03 -0.05
C GLN A 175 -0.20 28.76 1.38
N THR A 176 -0.49 27.50 1.74
CA THR A 176 -0.89 27.13 3.10
C THR A 176 0.19 27.54 4.10
N GLN A 177 -0.20 28.23 5.17
CA GLN A 177 0.67 28.67 6.27
C GLN A 177 0.53 27.78 7.50
N ALA A 178 1.49 27.87 8.42
CA ALA A 178 1.44 27.14 9.68
C ALA A 178 0.19 27.53 10.50
N PRO A 179 -0.69 26.59 10.87
CA PRO A 179 -1.84 26.91 11.70
C PRO A 179 -1.42 27.40 13.09
N LEU A 180 -2.20 28.32 13.65
CA LEU A 180 -2.09 28.70 15.06
C LEU A 180 -2.74 27.62 15.93
N ASP A 181 -1.99 27.14 16.92
CA ASP A 181 -2.52 26.16 17.86
C ASP A 181 -3.58 26.79 18.75
N SER A 182 -4.68 26.08 18.97
CA SER A 182 -5.80 26.53 19.80
C SER A 182 -6.56 25.35 20.40
N PRO A 183 -7.41 25.57 21.41
CA PRO A 183 -8.27 24.52 21.97
C PRO A 183 -9.28 23.94 20.99
N GLN A 184 -9.50 24.57 19.83
CA GLN A 184 -10.47 24.11 18.82
C GLN A 184 -9.94 22.94 17.97
N TRP A 185 -8.64 22.67 18.03
CA TRP A 185 -8.04 21.53 17.37
C TRP A 185 -8.17 20.27 18.22
N LEU A 186 -8.69 19.20 17.62
CA LEU A 186 -8.64 17.87 18.22
C LEU A 186 -7.18 17.39 18.24
N GLY A 187 -6.60 17.32 19.43
CA GLY A 187 -5.26 16.77 19.64
C GLY A 187 -5.31 15.25 19.78
N TYR A 188 -4.39 14.55 19.11
CA TYR A 188 -4.11 13.14 19.36
C TYR A 188 -2.61 12.91 19.54
N GLN A 189 -2.28 12.06 20.50
CA GLN A 189 -0.90 11.72 20.84
C GLN A 189 -0.73 10.21 20.99
N PRO A 190 0.46 9.66 20.68
CA PRO A 190 0.73 8.25 20.91
C PRO A 190 0.65 7.93 22.40
N ILE A 191 0.21 6.72 22.73
CA ILE A 191 0.40 6.19 24.08
C ILE A 191 1.90 6.19 24.43
N ALA A 192 2.21 6.78 25.59
CA ALA A 192 3.55 6.77 26.15
C ALA A 192 4.02 5.33 26.28
N GLN A 193 5.16 5.03 25.66
CA GLN A 193 5.84 3.75 25.84
C GLN A 193 7.04 3.97 26.75
N PRO A 194 7.43 2.96 27.55
CA PRO A 194 8.70 2.99 28.24
C PRO A 194 9.81 3.34 27.25
N ALA A 195 10.81 4.09 27.70
CA ALA A 195 11.94 4.47 26.85
C ALA A 195 12.59 3.19 26.29
N ALA A 196 12.29 2.87 25.04
CA ALA A 196 12.98 1.84 24.30
C ALA A 196 14.43 2.31 24.12
N LYS A 197 15.39 1.38 24.17
CA LYS A 197 16.78 1.70 23.87
C LYS A 197 16.85 2.39 22.51
N ALA A 198 17.76 3.37 22.37
CA ALA A 198 18.01 4.03 21.10
C ALA A 198 18.25 2.95 20.02
N PRO A 199 17.59 3.03 18.85
CA PRO A 199 17.77 2.02 17.82
C PRO A 199 19.25 1.91 17.46
N ALA A 200 19.79 0.69 17.51
CA ALA A 200 21.09 0.40 16.91
C ALA A 200 21.03 0.66 15.39
N PRO A 201 22.17 0.79 14.69
CA PRO A 201 22.18 0.82 13.24
C PRO A 201 21.42 -0.38 12.66
N LEU A 202 20.66 -0.16 11.58
CA LEU A 202 19.90 -1.21 10.91
C LEU A 202 20.84 -2.17 10.17
N PRO A 203 20.94 -3.45 10.56
CA PRO A 203 21.71 -4.43 9.80
C PRO A 203 21.06 -4.65 8.42
N THR A 204 21.87 -4.96 7.41
CA THR A 204 21.38 -5.35 6.09
C THR A 204 21.44 -6.86 5.91
N ASP A 205 20.42 -7.45 5.28
CA ASP A 205 20.45 -8.86 4.89
C ASP A 205 21.31 -9.10 3.63
N SER A 206 21.41 -10.36 3.18
CA SER A 206 22.19 -10.71 1.98
C SER A 206 21.60 -10.20 0.66
N LEU A 207 20.35 -9.72 0.67
CA LEU A 207 19.71 -9.00 -0.44
C LEU A 207 19.91 -7.48 -0.36
N GLY A 208 20.62 -6.99 0.66
CA GLY A 208 20.89 -5.58 0.88
C GLY A 208 19.72 -4.81 1.48
N LEU A 209 18.70 -5.48 2.01
CA LEU A 209 17.57 -4.82 2.67
C LEU A 209 17.91 -4.51 4.14
N PRO A 210 17.72 -3.25 4.61
CA PRO A 210 17.75 -2.94 6.02
C PRO A 210 16.69 -3.75 6.78
N GLN A 211 17.12 -4.45 7.83
CA GLN A 211 16.28 -5.25 8.71
C GLN A 211 16.21 -4.61 10.08
N ALA A 212 15.03 -4.71 10.70
CA ALA A 212 14.85 -4.44 12.11
C ALA A 212 14.21 -5.68 12.74
N ASP A 213 14.74 -6.13 13.88
CA ASP A 213 14.04 -7.15 14.67
C ASP A 213 12.75 -6.57 15.29
N ALA A 214 11.96 -7.41 15.96
CA ALA A 214 10.68 -6.99 16.50
C ALA A 214 10.79 -5.86 17.55
N GLU A 215 11.83 -5.86 18.39
CA GLU A 215 12.04 -4.85 19.43
C GLU A 215 12.50 -3.54 18.80
N GLN A 216 13.48 -3.60 17.89
CA GLN A 216 13.98 -2.44 17.16
C GLN A 216 12.88 -1.82 16.29
N LEU A 217 12.07 -2.62 15.59
CA LEU A 217 10.96 -2.13 14.78
C LEU A 217 9.89 -1.46 15.65
N GLN A 218 9.58 -2.02 16.82
CA GLN A 218 8.66 -1.40 17.78
C GLN A 218 9.21 -0.05 18.29
N ALA A 219 10.51 0.02 18.60
CA ALA A 219 11.17 1.26 19.03
C ALA A 219 11.15 2.33 17.93
N LEU A 220 11.40 1.95 16.68
CA LEU A 220 11.31 2.83 15.51
C LEU A 220 9.88 3.36 15.32
N PHE A 221 8.87 2.48 15.40
CA PHE A 221 7.47 2.89 15.34
C PHE A 221 7.05 3.80 16.50
N ALA A 222 7.67 3.64 17.69
CA ALA A 222 7.43 4.50 18.84
C ALA A 222 8.05 5.89 18.62
N ARG A 223 9.32 5.93 18.20
CA ARG A 223 10.10 7.16 17.95
C ARG A 223 9.44 8.06 16.92
N HIS A 224 8.92 7.48 15.84
CA HIS A 224 8.35 8.21 14.71
C HIS A 224 6.82 8.34 14.75
N ALA A 225 6.19 7.94 15.87
CA ALA A 225 4.74 7.98 16.00
C ALA A 225 4.22 9.43 15.90
N PRO A 226 3.34 9.76 14.93
CA PRO A 226 2.98 11.14 14.66
C PRO A 226 2.03 11.70 15.74
N TRP A 227 2.26 12.94 16.11
CA TRP A 227 1.26 13.74 16.82
C TRP A 227 0.27 14.29 15.79
N LEU A 228 -1.00 14.42 16.16
CA LEU A 228 -2.02 14.86 15.22
C LEU A 228 -2.82 16.02 15.80
N LYS A 229 -3.11 16.99 14.94
CA LYS A 229 -4.03 18.09 15.19
C LYS A 229 -5.03 18.09 14.05
N VAL A 230 -6.30 17.82 14.37
CA VAL A 230 -7.38 17.80 13.39
C VAL A 230 -8.30 18.98 13.65
N ALA A 231 -8.51 19.83 12.64
CA ALA A 231 -9.49 20.90 12.74
C ALA A 231 -10.89 20.29 12.87
N GLN A 232 -11.71 20.84 13.75
CA GLN A 232 -13.02 20.26 14.06
C GLN A 232 -14.14 21.15 13.53
N SER A 233 -15.01 20.54 12.75
CA SER A 233 -16.28 21.12 12.29
C SER A 233 -17.48 20.22 12.60
N SER A 234 -17.26 18.91 12.74
CA SER A 234 -18.29 17.92 12.99
C SER A 234 -17.76 16.70 13.75
N ARG A 235 -18.61 15.71 14.03
CA ARG A 235 -18.19 14.42 14.59
C ARG A 235 -17.35 13.58 13.63
N HIS A 236 -17.39 13.89 12.33
CA HIS A 236 -16.70 13.12 11.30
C HIS A 236 -15.19 13.36 11.27
N ASP A 237 -14.75 14.46 11.89
CA ASP A 237 -13.34 14.86 12.03
C ASP A 237 -12.62 14.10 13.17
N ARG A 238 -13.30 13.12 13.79
CA ARG A 238 -12.73 12.29 14.85
C ARG A 238 -12.08 11.05 14.27
N ILE A 239 -10.82 10.83 14.64
CA ILE A 239 -10.10 9.59 14.32
C ILE A 239 -10.80 8.40 15.01
N GLY A 240 -10.97 7.31 14.27
CA GLY A 240 -11.57 6.09 14.78
C GLY A 240 -10.97 4.83 14.18
N SER A 241 -11.56 3.69 14.56
CA SER A 241 -11.16 2.36 14.10
C SER A 241 -12.33 1.69 13.35
N PRO A 242 -12.13 1.22 12.11
CA PRO A 242 -13.15 0.46 11.40
C PRO A 242 -13.50 -0.84 12.13
N TYR A 243 -14.79 -1.18 12.18
CA TYR A 243 -15.29 -2.45 12.69
C TYR A 243 -16.59 -2.86 11.97
N TYR A 244 -17.02 -4.10 12.14
CA TYR A 244 -18.34 -4.56 11.70
C TYR A 244 -19.30 -4.67 12.88
N ARG A 245 -20.50 -4.09 12.72
CA ARG A 245 -21.59 -4.18 13.69
C ARG A 245 -22.22 -5.58 13.69
N ALA A 246 -23.12 -5.83 14.65
CA ALA A 246 -23.81 -7.12 14.79
C ALA A 246 -24.70 -7.46 13.59
N ASP A 247 -25.13 -6.47 12.81
CA ASP A 247 -25.88 -6.64 11.55
C ASP A 247 -24.97 -6.88 10.33
N GLY A 248 -23.63 -6.86 10.51
CA GLY A 248 -22.65 -7.10 9.46
C GLY A 248 -22.24 -5.84 8.67
N GLU A 249 -22.82 -4.69 8.98
CA GLU A 249 -22.47 -3.42 8.33
C GLU A 249 -21.20 -2.81 8.93
N ARG A 250 -20.43 -2.10 8.10
CA ARG A 250 -19.23 -1.39 8.55
C ARG A 250 -19.64 -0.14 9.36
N ASP A 251 -18.90 0.13 10.42
CA ASP A 251 -18.96 1.40 11.15
C ASP A 251 -17.56 1.80 11.64
N LEU A 252 -17.44 2.98 12.25
CA LEU A 252 -16.19 3.51 12.80
C LEU A 252 -16.37 3.87 14.28
N GLN A 253 -15.63 3.20 15.16
CA GLN A 253 -15.62 3.53 16.59
C GLN A 253 -14.59 4.62 16.89
N THR A 254 -15.01 5.70 17.55
CA THR A 254 -14.14 6.86 17.86
C THR A 254 -13.67 6.94 19.30
N VAL A 255 -14.09 6.02 20.17
CA VAL A 255 -13.77 6.05 21.61
C VAL A 255 -12.30 5.69 21.88
N GLN A 256 -11.78 4.71 21.15
CA GLN A 256 -10.38 4.26 21.24
C GLN A 256 -9.74 4.43 19.86
N PRO A 257 -9.23 5.63 19.53
CA PRO A 257 -8.60 5.85 18.24
C PRO A 257 -7.36 4.96 18.08
N ARG A 258 -7.18 4.41 16.87
CA ARG A 258 -6.04 3.56 16.53
C ARG A 258 -5.36 4.08 15.28
N LEU A 259 -4.04 4.04 15.31
CA LEU A 259 -3.20 4.15 14.12
C LEU A 259 -2.69 2.76 13.76
N TYR A 260 -2.90 2.37 12.51
CA TYR A 260 -2.51 1.09 11.96
C TYR A 260 -1.12 1.17 11.35
N GLN A 261 -0.28 0.18 11.60
CA GLN A 261 1.14 0.21 11.31
C GLN A 261 1.57 -0.89 10.36
N HIS A 262 2.45 -0.54 9.42
CA HIS A 262 3.05 -1.46 8.47
C HIS A 262 4.47 -1.03 8.14
N SER A 263 5.36 -1.99 7.90
CA SER A 263 6.73 -1.72 7.46
C SER A 263 6.88 -2.11 5.99
N SER A 264 7.61 -1.32 5.23
CA SER A 264 7.91 -1.59 3.83
C SER A 264 9.34 -1.12 3.50
N TRP A 265 9.73 -1.16 2.23
CA TRP A 265 11.02 -0.67 1.79
C TRP A 265 10.87 0.23 0.57
N SER A 266 11.81 1.15 0.42
CA SER A 266 11.96 1.95 -0.79
C SER A 266 13.42 2.08 -1.16
N ARG A 267 13.67 2.52 -2.38
CA ARG A 267 14.99 2.77 -2.91
C ARG A 267 15.16 4.26 -3.17
N ILE A 268 16.27 4.80 -2.69
CA ILE A 268 16.72 6.18 -2.94
C ILE A 268 18.21 6.11 -3.29
N ASP A 269 18.60 6.67 -4.42
CA ASP A 269 19.97 6.69 -4.93
C ASP A 269 20.61 5.29 -4.94
N GLY A 270 19.83 4.31 -5.42
CA GLY A 270 20.29 2.93 -5.51
C GLY A 270 20.38 2.18 -4.17
N ARG A 271 20.14 2.82 -3.02
CA ARG A 271 20.18 2.22 -1.67
C ARG A 271 18.79 1.92 -1.13
N TRP A 272 18.66 0.82 -0.40
CA TRP A 272 17.40 0.42 0.23
C TRP A 272 17.24 1.09 1.59
N HIS A 273 16.01 1.52 1.88
CA HIS A 273 15.62 2.19 3.11
C HIS A 273 14.39 1.51 3.69
N LEU A 274 14.41 1.26 5.00
CA LEU A 274 13.24 0.81 5.75
C LEU A 274 12.21 1.95 5.83
N GLN A 275 10.95 1.62 5.60
CA GLN A 275 9.83 2.54 5.72
C GLN A 275 8.88 2.14 6.83
N LEU A 276 8.46 3.10 7.64
CA LEU A 276 7.41 2.96 8.65
C LEU A 276 6.13 3.64 8.14
N VAL A 277 5.02 2.93 8.10
CA VAL A 277 3.73 3.45 7.63
C VAL A 277 2.76 3.51 8.80
N TYR A 278 2.05 4.63 8.92
CA TYR A 278 0.97 4.87 9.86
C TYR A 278 -0.29 5.22 9.08
N GLN A 279 -1.38 4.47 9.30
CA GLN A 279 -2.66 4.71 8.67
C GLN A 279 -3.73 5.01 9.72
N LEU A 280 -4.51 6.06 9.49
CA LEU A 280 -5.63 6.47 10.35
C LEU A 280 -6.90 6.64 9.53
N TRP A 281 -8.05 6.56 10.20
CA TRP A 281 -9.36 6.61 9.57
C TRP A 281 -10.30 7.63 10.23
N PHE A 282 -11.10 8.26 9.39
CA PHE A 282 -12.25 9.10 9.68
C PHE A 282 -13.51 8.47 9.10
N SER A 283 -14.68 8.81 9.64
CA SER A 283 -15.92 8.11 9.29
C SER A 283 -16.40 8.39 7.87
N GLN A 284 -16.10 9.57 7.34
CA GLN A 284 -16.48 10.02 6.00
C GLN A 284 -15.79 11.34 5.67
N ARG A 285 -15.74 11.67 4.38
CA ARG A 285 -15.62 13.05 3.90
C ARG A 285 -17.04 13.57 3.66
N PRO A 286 -17.62 14.42 4.53
CA PRO A 286 -19.00 14.88 4.37
C PRO A 286 -19.19 15.60 3.02
N LYS A 287 -20.30 15.32 2.36
CA LYS A 287 -20.68 16.05 1.14
C LYS A 287 -21.12 17.46 1.51
N GLN A 288 -20.47 18.47 0.91
CA GLN A 288 -20.87 19.87 1.09
C GLN A 288 -22.19 20.20 0.35
N GLN A 289 -22.48 19.45 -0.70
CA GLN A 289 -23.65 19.58 -1.55
C GLN A 289 -23.99 18.23 -2.20
N PRO A 290 -25.22 18.01 -2.72
CA PRO A 290 -25.63 16.70 -3.24
C PRO A 290 -24.71 16.11 -4.32
N LEU A 291 -24.14 16.97 -5.17
CA LEU A 291 -23.23 16.60 -6.27
C LEU A 291 -21.75 16.81 -5.92
N ASP A 292 -21.39 16.82 -4.65
CA ASP A 292 -19.98 16.81 -4.23
C ASP A 292 -19.29 15.53 -4.75
N LEU A 293 -18.31 15.73 -5.63
CA LEU A 293 -17.62 14.67 -6.35
C LEU A 293 -16.76 13.79 -5.45
N PHE A 294 -16.28 14.35 -4.33
CA PHE A 294 -15.24 13.78 -3.51
C PHE A 294 -15.78 13.25 -2.17
N GLY A 295 -17.00 13.63 -1.77
CA GLY A 295 -17.58 13.22 -0.50
C GLY A 295 -18.13 11.79 -0.51
N GLY A 296 -18.02 11.10 0.62
CA GLY A 296 -18.52 9.73 0.81
C GLY A 296 -18.00 9.08 2.09
N GLU A 297 -18.36 7.80 2.30
CA GLU A 297 -17.99 7.05 3.50
C GLU A 297 -16.51 6.70 3.56
N LEU A 298 -15.99 6.68 4.79
CA LEU A 298 -14.61 6.39 5.16
C LEU A 298 -13.60 7.33 4.48
N ASP A 299 -12.73 7.91 5.27
CA ASP A 299 -11.64 8.76 4.79
C ASP A 299 -10.42 8.55 5.69
N GLY A 300 -9.24 9.03 5.33
CA GLY A 300 -8.07 8.78 6.17
C GLY A 300 -6.80 9.45 5.70
N LEU A 301 -5.72 9.11 6.39
CA LEU A 301 -4.37 9.53 6.02
C LEU A 301 -3.43 8.34 6.18
N LEU A 302 -2.55 8.14 5.22
CA LEU A 302 -1.33 7.36 5.36
C LEU A 302 -0.18 8.35 5.51
N TRP A 303 0.58 8.20 6.59
CA TRP A 303 1.83 8.89 6.85
C TRP A 303 2.95 7.87 6.82
N ARG A 304 3.96 8.11 6.00
CA ARG A 304 5.09 7.20 5.84
C ARG A 304 6.40 7.92 6.12
N VAL A 305 7.30 7.19 6.77
CA VAL A 305 8.62 7.65 7.20
C VAL A 305 9.65 6.76 6.52
N THR A 306 10.54 7.32 5.73
CA THR A 306 11.68 6.62 5.12
C THR A 306 12.92 6.89 5.95
N LEU A 307 13.60 5.84 6.41
CA LEU A 307 14.65 5.93 7.42
C LEU A 307 16.07 5.89 6.83
N ASP A 308 17.02 6.55 7.50
CA ASP A 308 18.45 6.29 7.36
C ASP A 308 18.88 5.03 8.15
N GLU A 309 20.17 4.71 8.08
CA GLU A 309 20.77 3.56 8.77
C GLU A 309 20.71 3.69 10.30
N GLN A 310 20.59 4.90 10.84
CA GLN A 310 20.48 5.21 12.26
C GLN A 310 19.02 5.29 12.74
N GLY A 311 18.06 5.06 11.83
CA GLY A 311 16.64 5.14 12.13
C GLY A 311 16.11 6.56 12.31
N ASN A 312 16.79 7.59 11.80
CA ASN A 312 16.22 8.94 11.63
C ASN A 312 15.46 9.01 10.31
N ALA A 313 14.50 9.91 10.19
CA ALA A 313 13.79 10.13 8.95
C ALA A 313 14.69 10.86 7.94
N LEU A 314 14.76 10.34 6.71
CA LEU A 314 15.34 11.04 5.55
C LEU A 314 14.27 11.79 4.76
N LEU A 315 13.05 11.26 4.78
CA LEU A 315 11.90 11.76 4.05
C LEU A 315 10.64 11.28 4.77
N TYR A 316 9.65 12.14 4.82
CA TYR A 316 8.28 11.74 5.07
C TYR A 316 7.44 11.92 3.81
N ASP A 317 6.41 11.11 3.67
CA ASP A 317 5.41 11.33 2.64
C ASP A 317 4.02 10.89 3.08
N SER A 318 3.00 11.47 2.46
CA SER A 318 1.62 11.23 2.83
C SER A 318 0.75 11.04 1.61
N ILE A 319 -0.22 10.15 1.72
CA ILE A 319 -1.37 10.06 0.82
C ILE A 319 -2.63 9.90 1.64
N HIS A 320 -3.77 10.20 1.05
CA HIS A 320 -5.03 9.66 1.52
C HIS A 320 -5.15 8.18 1.10
N PRO A 321 -5.93 7.33 1.81
CA PRO A 321 -6.14 5.94 1.42
C PRO A 321 -6.79 5.77 0.03
N CYS A 322 -7.29 6.83 -0.62
CA CYS A 322 -7.63 6.76 -2.05
C CYS A 322 -6.43 6.70 -3.01
N GLY A 323 -5.22 7.04 -2.55
CA GLY A 323 -4.02 7.27 -3.38
C GLY A 323 -3.83 8.74 -3.80
N CYS A 324 -4.80 9.59 -3.49
CA CYS A 324 -4.86 11.01 -3.78
C CYS A 324 -3.93 11.84 -2.86
N TRP A 325 -3.57 13.06 -3.30
CA TRP A 325 -2.77 14.07 -2.57
C TRP A 325 -1.40 13.59 -2.05
N HIS A 326 -0.62 12.94 -2.90
CA HIS A 326 0.75 12.55 -2.54
C HIS A 326 1.64 13.77 -2.31
N GLY A 327 2.03 13.99 -1.06
CA GLY A 327 2.93 15.07 -0.63
C GLY A 327 4.20 14.51 -0.01
N LEU A 328 5.32 15.20 -0.25
CA LEU A 328 6.68 14.86 0.18
C LEU A 328 7.18 15.92 1.19
N TYR A 329 7.82 15.49 2.27
CA TYR A 329 8.31 16.39 3.31
C TYR A 329 9.72 15.98 3.72
N LEU A 330 10.69 16.86 3.47
CA LEU A 330 12.10 16.61 3.75
C LEU A 330 12.47 17.25 5.09
N PRO A 331 12.94 16.48 6.10
CA PRO A 331 13.53 17.02 7.32
C PRO A 331 14.61 18.08 7.07
N ALA A 332 14.82 18.99 8.03
CA ALA A 332 15.78 20.10 7.94
C ALA A 332 17.24 19.64 7.74
N ASP A 333 17.55 18.42 8.13
CA ASP A 333 18.85 17.72 8.03
C ASP A 333 18.88 16.67 6.92
N SER A 334 17.79 16.48 6.15
CA SER A 334 17.78 15.56 5.02
C SER A 334 18.84 15.95 3.98
N PRO A 335 19.72 15.04 3.53
CA PRO A 335 20.74 15.37 2.54
C PRO A 335 20.15 15.57 1.14
N TRP A 336 18.89 15.19 0.93
CA TRP A 336 18.28 15.12 -0.39
C TRP A 336 17.53 16.39 -0.79
N GLN A 337 17.33 16.56 -2.09
CA GLN A 337 16.52 17.62 -2.68
C GLN A 337 15.35 17.04 -3.47
N PHE A 338 14.26 17.80 -3.53
CA PHE A 338 13.13 17.48 -4.39
C PHE A 338 13.36 18.06 -5.79
N ALA A 339 13.15 17.22 -6.81
CA ALA A 339 13.16 17.62 -8.20
C ALA A 339 11.91 17.06 -8.90
N GLN A 340 11.13 17.92 -9.53
CA GLN A 340 9.92 17.52 -10.25
C GLN A 340 10.27 17.04 -11.67
N PRO A 341 9.99 15.77 -12.04
CA PRO A 341 10.15 15.33 -13.42
C PRO A 341 9.10 15.93 -14.35
N ALA A 342 9.46 16.23 -15.60
CA ALA A 342 8.59 16.90 -16.57
C ALA A 342 7.40 16.02 -17.04
N ASP A 343 7.61 14.71 -17.14
CA ASP A 343 6.63 13.76 -17.69
C ASP A 343 5.78 13.06 -16.64
N GLU A 344 6.17 13.16 -15.37
CA GLU A 344 5.45 12.60 -14.24
C GLU A 344 4.34 13.54 -13.74
N GLU A 345 3.47 13.00 -12.89
CA GLU A 345 2.52 13.81 -12.14
C GLU A 345 3.26 14.75 -11.18
N ALA A 346 2.78 15.99 -11.07
CA ALA A 346 3.38 16.93 -10.15
C ALA A 346 3.12 16.51 -8.70
N ARG A 347 4.14 16.61 -7.84
CA ARG A 347 4.03 16.37 -6.39
C ARG A 347 4.26 17.63 -5.57
N GLN A 348 3.51 17.77 -4.48
CA GLN A 348 3.83 18.80 -3.49
C GLN A 348 5.06 18.34 -2.69
N ALA A 349 6.02 19.24 -2.51
CA ALA A 349 7.18 18.99 -1.67
C ALA A 349 7.45 20.17 -0.73
N ARG A 350 7.90 19.90 0.49
CA ARG A 350 8.26 20.92 1.46
C ARG A 350 9.48 20.51 2.28
N ARG A 351 10.42 21.45 2.47
CA ARG A 351 11.47 21.33 3.48
C ARG A 351 10.92 21.71 4.84
N LEU A 352 11.13 20.87 5.84
CA LEU A 352 10.69 21.06 7.21
C LEU A 352 11.73 21.85 8.00
N ALA A 353 11.30 22.47 9.11
CA ALA A 353 12.15 23.26 9.99
C ALA A 353 12.80 22.44 11.13
N PHE A 354 12.54 21.12 11.19
CA PHE A 354 13.03 20.22 12.24
C PHE A 354 13.73 19.01 11.64
N GLY A 355 14.63 18.40 12.42
CA GLY A 355 15.45 17.26 12.00
C GLY A 355 14.69 15.93 11.97
N GLY A 356 15.25 14.94 11.27
CA GLY A 356 14.66 13.62 11.10
C GLY A 356 14.67 12.77 12.37
N ASP A 357 15.28 13.25 13.44
CA ASP A 357 15.36 12.57 14.73
C ASP A 357 14.06 12.69 15.57
N GLN A 358 13.15 13.57 15.18
CA GLN A 358 11.91 13.90 15.88
C GLN A 358 10.65 13.36 15.19
N ALA A 359 9.64 12.97 15.98
CA ALA A 359 8.30 12.69 15.44
C ALA A 359 7.61 13.96 14.92
N ALA A 360 6.96 13.84 13.76
CA ALA A 360 6.17 14.93 13.20
C ALA A 360 4.85 15.17 13.96
N THR A 361 4.41 16.41 14.00
CA THR A 361 3.02 16.83 14.27
C THR A 361 2.35 17.13 12.93
N LEU A 362 1.25 16.44 12.66
CA LEU A 362 0.48 16.53 11.44
C LEU A 362 -0.78 17.38 11.67
N TRP A 363 -0.99 18.40 10.85
CA TRP A 363 -2.14 19.30 10.94
C TRP A 363 -3.11 18.99 9.80
N LEU A 364 -4.27 18.45 10.12
CA LEU A 364 -5.28 18.01 9.16
C LEU A 364 -6.46 18.98 9.16
N ASP A 365 -6.93 19.34 7.98
CA ASP A 365 -8.12 20.15 7.80
C ASP A 365 -9.39 19.41 8.25
N ALA A 366 -10.45 20.16 8.56
CA ALA A 366 -11.75 19.60 8.86
C ALA A 366 -12.41 19.09 7.57
N GLN A 367 -13.24 18.06 7.69
CA GLN A 367 -14.13 17.51 6.65
C GLN A 367 -13.41 16.77 5.53
N ASN A 368 -12.40 17.37 4.90
CA ASN A 368 -11.62 16.76 3.82
C ASN A 368 -10.35 16.07 4.32
N HIS A 369 -9.97 16.27 5.59
CA HIS A 369 -8.82 15.64 6.25
C HIS A 369 -7.50 15.76 5.48
N GLN A 370 -7.35 16.77 4.64
CA GLN A 370 -6.11 17.02 3.91
C GLN A 370 -5.02 17.45 4.91
N LEU A 371 -3.82 16.91 4.74
CA LEU A 371 -2.65 17.36 5.48
C LEU A 371 -2.25 18.76 5.02
N GLN A 372 -2.42 19.76 5.89
CA GLN A 372 -2.17 21.16 5.62
C GLN A 372 -0.75 21.58 6.00
N TRP A 373 -0.27 21.07 7.14
CA TRP A 373 1.02 21.45 7.70
C TRP A 373 1.68 20.31 8.47
N VAL A 374 3.01 20.35 8.50
CA VAL A 374 3.86 19.41 9.23
C VAL A 374 4.92 20.20 9.97
N ASP A 375 5.04 19.98 11.28
CA ASP A 375 6.07 20.58 12.12
C ASP A 375 6.41 19.63 13.30
N SER A 376 7.12 20.11 14.31
CA SER A 376 7.44 19.36 15.54
C SER A 376 6.80 19.97 16.80
N ARG A 377 5.86 20.91 16.65
CA ARG A 377 5.23 21.60 17.78
C ARG A 377 4.38 20.61 18.58
N ARG A 378 4.52 20.64 19.91
CA ARG A 378 3.66 19.87 20.82
C ARG A 378 2.66 20.79 21.48
N SER A 379 1.38 20.46 21.32
CA SER A 379 0.27 21.21 21.89
C SER A 379 0.27 21.11 23.41
N THR A 380 0.07 22.23 24.10
CA THR A 380 -0.18 22.26 25.55
C THR A 380 -1.62 21.92 25.91
N TYR A 381 -2.53 21.94 24.92
CA TYR A 381 -3.93 21.56 25.10
C TYR A 381 -4.09 20.05 25.25
N PRO A 382 -5.13 19.59 25.97
CA PRO A 382 -5.42 18.17 26.12
C PRO A 382 -5.49 17.42 24.80
N ALA A 383 -4.90 16.23 24.76
CA ALA A 383 -4.89 15.36 23.60
C ALA A 383 -5.42 13.97 23.94
N THR A 384 -6.20 13.40 23.03
CA THR A 384 -6.66 12.01 23.13
C THR A 384 -5.51 11.06 22.84
N VAL A 385 -5.30 10.09 23.71
CA VAL A 385 -4.28 9.06 23.48
C VAL A 385 -4.80 8.06 22.44
N TYR A 386 -4.01 7.80 21.41
CA TYR A 386 -4.29 6.72 20.46
C TYR A 386 -3.42 5.48 20.72
N GLN A 387 -3.96 4.32 20.35
CA GLN A 387 -3.24 3.06 20.36
C GLN A 387 -2.63 2.78 18.98
N ARG A 388 -1.58 1.96 18.95
CA ARG A 388 -1.00 1.43 17.70
C ARG A 388 -1.48 0.00 17.49
N ALA A 389 -1.81 -0.36 16.25
CA ALA A 389 -2.24 -1.69 15.84
C ALA A 389 -1.52 -2.12 14.56
N THR A 390 -1.37 -3.42 14.30
CA THR A 390 -0.85 -3.89 13.01
C THR A 390 -1.87 -3.63 11.90
N LEU A 391 -1.41 -3.26 10.72
CA LEU A 391 -2.30 -3.02 9.57
C LEU A 391 -3.12 -4.25 9.19
N ASP A 392 -2.59 -5.44 9.45
CA ASP A 392 -3.25 -6.73 9.22
C ASP A 392 -4.55 -6.91 10.00
N GLN A 393 -4.76 -6.17 11.09
CA GLN A 393 -6.04 -6.19 11.80
C GLN A 393 -7.20 -5.72 10.90
N LEU A 394 -6.96 -4.78 9.97
CA LEU A 394 -7.98 -4.33 9.02
C LEU A 394 -8.39 -5.43 8.04
N ARG A 395 -7.57 -6.46 7.87
CA ARG A 395 -7.83 -7.61 6.99
C ARG A 395 -8.52 -8.77 7.70
N GLN A 396 -8.67 -8.66 9.03
CA GLN A 396 -9.12 -9.72 9.93
C GLN A 396 -10.08 -9.17 11.01
N LEU A 397 -10.94 -8.23 10.63
CA LEU A 397 -11.89 -7.62 11.56
C LEU A 397 -12.92 -8.66 12.04
N PRO A 398 -13.30 -8.66 13.33
CA PRO A 398 -14.43 -9.46 13.80
C PRO A 398 -15.71 -9.11 13.03
N HIS A 399 -16.49 -10.14 12.67
CA HIS A 399 -17.73 -10.03 11.91
C HIS A 399 -18.73 -11.09 12.43
N PRO A 400 -20.06 -10.89 12.36
CA PRO A 400 -21.05 -11.88 12.82
C PRO A 400 -20.89 -13.28 12.23
N GLN A 401 -20.25 -13.39 11.05
CA GLN A 401 -19.99 -14.65 10.33
C GLN A 401 -18.56 -15.18 10.50
N GLY A 402 -17.75 -14.60 11.40
CA GLY A 402 -16.36 -14.98 11.63
C GLY A 402 -15.41 -13.78 11.58
N GLN A 403 -14.38 -13.85 10.74
CA GLN A 403 -13.52 -12.71 10.44
C GLN A 403 -13.80 -12.22 9.02
N ARG A 404 -13.60 -10.92 8.79
CA ARG A 404 -13.80 -10.30 7.49
C ARG A 404 -12.79 -9.18 7.27
N SER A 405 -12.21 -9.14 6.08
CA SER A 405 -11.38 -8.03 5.64
C SER A 405 -12.23 -6.79 5.39
N LEU A 406 -11.73 -5.61 5.78
CA LEU A 406 -12.26 -4.32 5.38
C LEU A 406 -12.25 -4.15 3.84
N TYR A 407 -11.30 -4.82 3.18
CA TYR A 407 -11.06 -4.74 1.75
C TYR A 407 -11.69 -5.93 1.01
N ALA A 408 -12.32 -5.66 -0.13
CA ALA A 408 -12.76 -6.70 -1.05
C ALA A 408 -11.58 -7.28 -1.87
N ALA A 409 -11.83 -8.35 -2.63
CA ALA A 409 -10.80 -9.10 -3.37
C ALA A 409 -9.95 -8.31 -4.39
N HIS A 410 -10.37 -7.10 -4.74
CA HIS A 410 -9.64 -6.20 -5.64
C HIS A 410 -8.86 -5.11 -4.89
N GLY A 411 -8.88 -5.14 -3.55
CA GLY A 411 -8.18 -4.22 -2.67
C GLY A 411 -8.87 -2.88 -2.45
N LEU A 412 -10.17 -2.75 -2.79
CA LEU A 412 -10.97 -1.57 -2.45
C LEU A 412 -11.86 -1.84 -1.24
N VAL A 413 -12.13 -0.80 -0.46
CA VAL A 413 -13.13 -0.84 0.60
C VAL A 413 -14.53 -0.64 -0.02
N PRO A 414 -15.47 -1.59 0.10
CA PRO A 414 -16.82 -1.44 -0.46
C PRO A 414 -17.55 -0.20 0.05
N ALA A 415 -18.42 0.41 -0.76
CA ALA A 415 -19.22 1.59 -0.40
C ALA A 415 -18.42 2.87 -0.11
N THR A 416 -17.12 2.89 -0.40
CA THR A 416 -16.29 4.11 -0.27
C THR A 416 -16.09 4.84 -1.59
N GLU A 417 -16.72 4.38 -2.67
CA GLU A 417 -16.56 4.97 -3.98
C GLU A 417 -17.05 6.41 -4.03
N ARG A 418 -16.32 7.25 -4.78
CA ARG A 418 -16.62 8.66 -4.94
C ARG A 418 -17.17 8.93 -6.34
N LEU A 419 -17.94 10.00 -6.48
CA LEU A 419 -18.52 10.38 -7.78
C LEU A 419 -17.44 10.80 -8.79
N GLU A 420 -16.27 11.25 -8.33
CA GLU A 420 -15.13 11.52 -9.20
C GLU A 420 -14.72 10.32 -10.07
N ARG A 421 -15.07 9.08 -9.69
CA ARG A 421 -14.85 7.90 -10.53
C ARG A 421 -15.51 8.00 -11.91
N LEU A 422 -16.60 8.76 -12.04
CA LEU A 422 -17.31 8.96 -13.30
C LEU A 422 -16.61 9.99 -14.21
N LEU A 423 -15.73 10.82 -13.66
CA LEU A 423 -15.00 11.86 -14.39
C LEU A 423 -13.55 11.45 -14.65
N LEU A 424 -12.91 10.80 -13.68
CA LEU A 424 -11.49 10.47 -13.71
C LEU A 424 -11.20 9.05 -14.24
N TRP A 425 -12.22 8.28 -14.63
CA TRP A 425 -12.02 6.94 -15.23
C TRP A 425 -11.07 6.92 -16.45
N PRO A 426 -10.98 7.96 -17.31
CA PRO A 426 -10.02 7.95 -18.43
C PRO A 426 -8.56 7.92 -17.98
N SER A 427 -8.25 8.28 -16.72
CA SER A 427 -6.92 8.10 -16.15
C SER A 427 -6.49 6.63 -16.05
N GLY A 428 -7.44 5.69 -16.17
CA GLY A 428 -7.24 4.27 -15.95
C GLY A 428 -7.23 3.86 -14.50
N VAL A 429 -7.18 4.77 -13.53
CA VAL A 429 -7.27 4.40 -12.11
C VAL A 429 -8.62 3.68 -11.88
N ARG A 430 -8.59 2.47 -11.30
CA ARG A 430 -9.82 1.75 -10.97
C ARG A 430 -10.55 2.44 -9.84
N SER A 431 -11.78 2.91 -10.08
CA SER A 431 -12.63 3.61 -9.09
C SER A 431 -11.88 4.71 -8.30
N PRO A 432 -11.49 5.82 -8.94
CA PRO A 432 -10.92 6.99 -8.27
C PRO A 432 -11.72 7.38 -7.02
N GLY A 433 -11.00 7.69 -5.93
CA GLY A 433 -11.58 8.10 -4.66
C GLY A 433 -12.01 6.98 -3.72
N ALA A 434 -12.11 5.73 -4.19
CA ALA A 434 -12.36 4.60 -3.30
C ALA A 434 -11.13 4.34 -2.40
N MET A 435 -11.37 4.01 -1.12
CA MET A 435 -10.32 3.69 -0.16
C MET A 435 -9.69 2.33 -0.49
N ARG A 436 -8.38 2.19 -0.24
CA ARG A 436 -7.59 1.06 -0.77
C ARG A 436 -6.79 0.34 0.30
N GLN A 437 -6.52 -0.93 0.01
CA GLN A 437 -5.57 -1.77 0.72
C GLN A 437 -4.14 -1.33 0.39
N TRP A 438 -3.22 -1.54 1.34
CA TRP A 438 -1.77 -1.43 1.08
C TRP A 438 -1.38 -2.23 -0.17
N GLY A 439 -0.44 -1.71 -0.96
CA GLY A 439 -0.04 -2.30 -2.24
C GLY A 439 -0.94 -1.97 -3.44
N ARG A 440 -2.06 -1.25 -3.25
CA ARG A 440 -3.06 -0.99 -4.32
C ARG A 440 -3.28 0.49 -4.62
N HIS A 441 -2.49 1.36 -4.02
CA HIS A 441 -2.61 2.82 -4.13
C HIS A 441 -1.98 3.32 -5.43
N ALA A 442 -2.80 3.44 -6.48
CA ALA A 442 -2.44 4.25 -7.64
C ALA A 442 -2.43 5.73 -7.22
N THR A 443 -1.27 6.38 -7.31
CA THR A 443 -1.08 7.74 -6.79
C THR A 443 -1.04 8.81 -7.88
N ALA A 444 -1.24 8.47 -9.16
CA ALA A 444 -1.16 9.44 -10.23
C ALA A 444 -2.29 9.30 -11.25
N PHE A 445 -2.84 10.42 -11.70
CA PHE A 445 -3.69 10.48 -12.90
C PHE A 445 -2.85 10.70 -14.17
N ILE A 446 -1.66 11.29 -14.04
CA ILE A 446 -0.69 11.44 -15.13
C ILE A 446 0.43 10.39 -15.00
N GLY A 447 0.67 9.61 -16.06
CA GLY A 447 1.69 8.55 -16.01
C GLY A 447 1.20 7.31 -15.27
N ARG A 448 2.10 6.60 -14.57
CA ARG A 448 1.76 5.48 -13.68
C ARG A 448 2.67 5.54 -12.45
N ALA A 449 2.05 5.65 -11.28
CA ALA A 449 2.74 5.64 -10.00
C ALA A 449 1.94 4.86 -8.96
N HIS A 450 2.66 4.19 -8.07
CA HIS A 450 2.14 3.36 -6.99
C HIS A 450 2.84 3.72 -5.69
N PHE A 451 2.08 3.90 -4.61
CA PHE A 451 2.67 4.36 -3.34
C PHE A 451 3.73 3.39 -2.79
N ASP A 452 3.53 2.08 -2.97
CA ASP A 452 4.43 1.00 -2.55
C ASP A 452 5.48 0.63 -3.61
N ASP A 453 5.56 1.36 -4.74
CA ASP A 453 6.65 1.14 -5.69
C ASP A 453 7.98 1.57 -5.04
N PRO A 454 8.94 0.64 -4.85
CA PRO A 454 10.21 0.95 -4.22
C PRO A 454 10.99 2.03 -4.99
N GLN A 455 10.78 2.18 -6.29
CA GLN A 455 11.47 3.17 -7.13
C GLN A 455 10.72 4.48 -7.24
N LEU A 456 9.57 4.66 -6.57
CA LEU A 456 8.79 5.89 -6.69
C LEU A 456 9.60 7.12 -6.25
N LEU A 457 10.29 7.01 -5.12
CA LEU A 457 11.02 8.12 -4.51
C LEU A 457 12.24 8.54 -5.34
N ASP A 458 12.96 7.58 -5.93
CA ASP A 458 14.06 7.81 -6.87
C ASP A 458 13.69 8.72 -8.04
N ARG A 459 12.40 8.81 -8.40
CA ARG A 459 11.93 9.68 -9.48
C ARG A 459 11.90 11.15 -9.07
N TYR A 460 11.71 11.46 -7.79
CA TYR A 460 11.48 12.83 -7.29
C TYR A 460 12.57 13.34 -6.35
N ILE A 461 13.41 12.45 -5.83
CA ILE A 461 14.42 12.76 -4.82
C ILE A 461 15.80 12.58 -5.45
N GLN A 462 16.64 13.59 -5.33
CA GLN A 462 17.98 13.62 -5.92
C GLN A 462 19.03 13.94 -4.87
N ALA A 463 20.25 13.44 -5.12
CA ALA A 463 21.47 13.91 -4.47
C ALA A 463 21.58 15.45 -4.60
N PRO A 464 22.15 16.12 -3.58
CA PRO A 464 22.19 17.57 -3.52
C PRO A 464 23.01 18.24 -4.62
#